data_AF-A0A6A3PB54-F1
#
_entry.id   AF-A0A6A3PB54-F1
#
_cell.length_a   1.000
_cell.length_b   1.000
_cell.length_c   1.000
_cell.angle_alpha   90.00
_cell.angle_beta   90.00
_cell.angle_gamma   90.00
#
_symmetry.space_group_name_H-M   'P 1'
#
loop_
_entity.id
_entity.type
_entity.pdbx_description
1 polymer ?
#
loop_
_entity_poly.entity_id
_entity_poly.type
_entity_poly.pdbx_seq_one_letter_code
_entity_poly.pdbx_strand_id
1 'polypeptide(L)'
;MESGTRFAVHVDEFKEIVLQMEMIGEPLDETRQLVLLLGSLTDEYRMISTVLENTPNMTLAYASHALSGVDTSDESSSAQQKAFVAKKNYDKRRFNGKCFYRKKTGHKETECARRGPTKNAGKSRERHPTTRSRLRVRWAKLSC
;
A
#
# COMPACT_ATOMS: atom_id res chain seq x y z
N MET A 1 7.15 -9.09 24.25
CA MET A 1 6.37 -7.85 24.19
C MET A 1 4.98 -8.08 24.75
N GLU A 2 4.43 -7.15 25.52
CA GLU A 2 3.02 -7.19 25.95
C GLU A 2 2.11 -6.55 24.90
N SER A 3 0.85 -6.99 24.81
CA SER A 3 -0.13 -6.40 23.89
C SER A 3 -0.37 -4.92 24.21
N GLY A 4 -0.32 -4.06 23.20
CA GLY A 4 -0.46 -2.61 23.34
C GLY A 4 0.84 -1.86 23.65
N THR A 5 1.96 -2.55 23.87
CA THR A 5 3.28 -1.90 23.94
C THR A 5 3.72 -1.48 22.55
N ARG A 6 4.14 -0.22 22.38
CA ARG A 6 4.69 0.28 21.11
C ARG A 6 5.96 -0.48 20.76
N PHE A 7 6.09 -0.86 19.48
CA PHE A 7 7.25 -1.60 18.98
C PHE A 7 8.59 -0.91 19.29
N ALA A 8 8.62 0.42 19.19
CA ALA A 8 9.83 1.21 19.50
C ALA A 8 10.32 0.99 20.95
N VAL A 9 9.40 0.90 21.92
CA VAL A 9 9.72 0.67 23.33
C VAL A 9 10.31 -0.73 23.51
N HIS A 10 9.67 -1.73 22.90
CA HIS A 10 10.16 -3.12 22.93
C HIS A 10 11.55 -3.27 22.30
N VAL A 11 11.83 -2.56 21.21
CA VAL A 11 13.16 -2.55 20.58
C VAL A 11 14.22 -1.94 21.49
N ASP A 12 13.89 -0.88 22.24
CA ASP A 12 14.84 -0.26 23.16
C ASP A 12 15.12 -1.16 24.37
N GLU A 13 14.11 -1.83 24.93
CA GLU A 13 14.29 -2.86 25.97
C GLU A 13 15.12 -4.04 25.46
N PHE A 14 14.86 -4.48 24.23
CA PHE A 14 15.64 -5.54 23.59
C PHE A 14 17.12 -5.17 23.43
N LYS A 15 17.42 -3.94 23.02
CA LYS A 15 18.81 -3.45 22.93
C LYS A 15 19.51 -3.46 24.29
N GLU A 16 18.81 -3.10 25.35
CA GLU A 16 19.37 -3.13 26.71
C GLU A 16 19.77 -4.56 27.10
N ILE A 17 18.96 -5.56 26.76
CA ILE A 17 19.30 -6.98 26.99
C ILE A 17 20.53 -7.38 26.16
N VAL A 18 20.60 -6.99 24.90
CA VAL A 18 21.75 -7.26 24.02
C VAL A 18 23.03 -6.66 24.62
N LEU A 19 22.97 -5.42 25.12
CA LEU A 19 24.09 -4.76 25.78
C LEU A 19 24.50 -5.48 27.06
N GLN A 20 23.54 -5.94 27.88
CA GLN A 20 23.84 -6.71 29.09
C GLN A 20 24.54 -8.03 28.77
N MET A 21 24.13 -8.71 27.70
CA MET A 21 24.78 -9.93 27.22
C MET A 21 26.21 -9.67 26.73
N GLU A 22 26.44 -8.56 26.06
CA GLU A 22 27.78 -8.13 25.66
C GLU A 22 28.66 -7.82 26.89
N MET A 23 28.12 -7.16 27.92
CA MET A 23 28.85 -6.84 29.16
C MET A 23 29.33 -8.08 29.92
N ILE A 24 28.57 -9.18 29.89
CA ILE A 24 28.96 -10.45 30.52
C ILE A 24 29.88 -11.31 29.62
N GLY A 25 30.27 -10.80 28.45
CA GLY A 25 31.18 -11.48 27.52
C GLY A 25 30.52 -12.50 26.60
N GLU A 26 29.18 -12.50 26.52
CA GLU A 26 28.38 -13.42 25.70
C GLU A 26 27.57 -12.65 24.65
N PRO A 27 28.22 -11.97 23.68
CA PRO A 27 27.52 -11.15 22.70
C PRO A 27 26.61 -11.99 21.79
N LEU A 28 25.45 -11.45 21.47
CA LEU A 28 24.54 -12.06 20.50
C LEU A 28 24.91 -11.63 19.09
N ASP A 29 25.15 -12.60 18.19
CA ASP A 29 25.27 -12.31 16.77
C ASP A 29 23.94 -11.82 16.17
N GLU A 30 24.01 -11.13 15.04
CA GLU A 30 22.85 -10.48 14.41
C GLU A 30 21.72 -11.47 14.08
N THR A 31 22.04 -12.72 13.74
CA THR A 31 21.04 -13.75 13.42
C THR A 31 20.27 -14.15 14.67
N ARG A 32 20.98 -14.35 15.79
CA ARG A 32 20.33 -14.62 17.07
C ARG A 32 19.48 -13.44 17.53
N GLN A 33 19.97 -12.21 17.35
CA GLN A 33 19.20 -11.02 17.69
C GLN A 33 17.89 -10.95 16.88
N LEU A 34 17.96 -11.23 15.58
CA LEU A 34 16.79 -11.29 14.70
C LEU A 34 15.76 -12.33 15.15
N VAL A 35 16.20 -13.56 15.40
CA VAL A 35 15.30 -14.65 15.82
C VAL A 35 14.63 -14.32 17.15
N LEU A 36 15.38 -13.78 18.11
CA LEU A 36 14.84 -13.37 19.42
C LEU A 36 13.87 -12.20 19.29
N LEU A 37 14.22 -11.19 18.49
CA LEU A 37 13.33 -10.05 18.23
C LEU A 37 12.00 -10.54 17.64
N LEU A 38 12.02 -11.29 16.55
CA LEU A 38 10.82 -11.76 15.85
C LEU A 38 9.96 -12.72 16.71
N GLY A 39 10.61 -13.60 17.47
CA GLY A 39 9.93 -14.53 18.37
C GLY A 39 9.34 -13.88 19.63
N SER A 40 9.77 -12.67 19.99
CA SER A 40 9.28 -11.93 21.16
C SER A 40 8.09 -11.01 20.87
N LEU A 41 7.69 -10.88 19.60
CA LEU A 41 6.58 -10.02 19.17
C LEU A 41 5.22 -10.66 19.49
N THR A 42 4.20 -9.81 19.61
CA THR A 42 2.81 -10.24 19.83
C THR A 42 2.17 -10.75 18.53
N ASP A 43 1.00 -11.39 18.65
CA ASP A 43 0.25 -11.93 17.51
C ASP A 43 -0.12 -10.89 16.44
N GLU A 44 -0.19 -9.61 16.83
CA GLU A 44 -0.41 -8.46 15.92
C GLU A 44 0.65 -8.38 14.82
N TYR A 45 1.88 -8.80 15.14
CA TYR A 45 3.03 -8.77 14.25
C TYR A 45 3.25 -10.09 13.52
N ARG A 46 2.54 -11.16 13.91
CA ARG A 46 2.75 -12.53 13.42
C ARG A 46 2.81 -12.61 11.89
N MET A 47 1.95 -11.89 11.20
CA MET A 47 1.93 -11.89 9.73
C MET A 47 3.25 -11.36 9.14
N ILE A 48 3.76 -10.25 9.66
CA ILE A 48 5.02 -9.66 9.17
C ILE A 48 6.21 -10.47 9.66
N SER A 49 6.22 -10.94 10.90
CA SER A 49 7.29 -11.81 11.43
C SER A 49 7.52 -13.01 10.53
N THR A 50 6.46 -13.72 10.12
CA THR A 50 6.61 -14.89 9.23
C THR A 50 7.22 -14.54 7.87
N VAL A 51 6.91 -13.37 7.30
CA VAL A 51 7.52 -12.94 6.03
C VAL A 51 9.00 -12.63 6.23
N LEU A 52 9.34 -11.95 7.31
CA LEU A 52 10.72 -11.58 7.62
C LEU A 52 11.58 -12.81 7.94
N GLU A 53 11.06 -13.79 8.67
CA GLU A 53 11.73 -15.06 8.98
C GLU A 53 12.08 -15.86 7.72
N ASN A 54 11.22 -15.83 6.70
CA ASN A 54 11.42 -16.58 5.46
C ASN A 54 12.26 -15.80 4.42
N THR A 55 12.62 -14.54 4.71
CA THR A 55 13.41 -13.72 3.79
C THR A 55 14.90 -14.06 3.93
N PRO A 56 15.58 -14.51 2.86
CA PRO A 56 17.02 -14.79 2.93
C PRO A 56 17.82 -13.49 3.08
N ASN A 57 18.98 -13.57 3.75
CA ASN A 57 19.87 -12.44 4.00
C ASN A 57 19.18 -11.26 4.73
N MET A 58 18.25 -11.59 5.63
CA MET A 58 17.56 -10.63 6.47
C MET A 58 18.54 -9.94 7.43
N THR A 59 18.39 -8.62 7.61
CA THR A 59 19.21 -7.82 8.54
C THR A 59 18.36 -7.24 9.66
N LEU A 60 18.96 -7.04 10.84
CA LEU A 60 18.25 -6.52 12.01
C LEU A 60 17.70 -5.12 11.78
N ALA A 61 18.45 -4.29 11.06
CA ALA A 61 18.04 -2.93 10.71
C ALA A 61 16.80 -2.93 9.80
N TYR A 62 16.77 -3.79 8.78
CA TYR A 62 15.63 -3.90 7.88
C TYR A 62 14.39 -4.46 8.61
N ALA A 63 14.58 -5.46 9.48
CA ALA A 63 13.49 -6.01 10.29
C ALA A 63 12.87 -4.93 11.18
N SER A 64 13.72 -4.21 11.92
CA SER A 64 13.30 -3.14 12.82
C SER A 64 12.54 -2.04 12.09
N HIS A 65 13.00 -1.65 10.89
CA HIS A 65 12.31 -0.66 10.07
C HIS A 65 10.96 -1.17 9.54
N ALA A 66 10.90 -2.41 9.05
CA ALA A 66 9.67 -3.01 8.53
C ALA A 66 8.58 -3.11 9.60
N LEU A 67 8.98 -3.47 10.83
CA LEU A 67 8.10 -3.63 11.97
C LEU A 67 7.62 -2.28 12.54
N SER A 68 8.45 -1.24 12.50
CA SER A 68 8.08 0.12 12.95
C SER A 68 6.97 0.75 12.09
N GLY A 69 6.75 0.28 10.86
CA GLY A 69 5.64 0.72 10.01
C GLY A 69 4.26 0.23 10.45
N VAL A 70 4.20 -0.82 11.28
CA VAL A 70 2.95 -1.49 11.69
C VAL A 70 2.18 -0.69 12.74
N ASP A 71 2.88 -0.13 13.73
CA ASP A 71 2.33 0.71 14.82
C ASP A 71 1.56 1.96 14.33
N THR A 72 1.75 2.37 13.07
CA THR A 72 1.05 3.55 12.50
C THR A 72 -0.31 3.23 11.87
N SER A 73 -0.72 1.95 11.87
CA SER A 73 -1.90 1.47 11.15
C SER A 73 -3.18 1.34 12.00
N ASP A 74 -3.16 1.75 13.27
CA ASP A 74 -4.27 1.46 14.20
C ASP A 74 -5.48 2.40 14.12
N GLU A 75 -5.49 3.40 13.23
CA GLU A 75 -6.70 4.20 12.93
C GLU A 75 -7.16 4.04 11.47
N SER A 76 -7.04 2.84 10.89
CA SER A 76 -7.61 2.59 9.54
C SER A 76 -8.01 1.13 9.24
N SER A 77 -7.61 0.17 10.08
CA SER A 77 -7.79 -1.27 9.77
C SER A 77 -9.25 -1.77 9.75
N SER A 78 -10.20 -1.06 10.39
CA SER A 78 -11.64 -1.35 10.25
C SER A 78 -12.22 -0.92 8.88
N ALA A 79 -11.61 0.07 8.21
CA ALA A 79 -12.09 0.59 6.94
C ALA A 79 -11.51 -0.15 5.72
N GLN A 80 -10.33 -0.74 5.84
CA GLN A 80 -9.58 -1.29 4.69
C GLN A 80 -10.06 -2.70 4.26
N GLN A 81 -10.66 -3.50 5.15
CA GLN A 81 -11.24 -4.79 4.77
C GLN A 81 -12.50 -4.69 3.89
N LYS A 82 -12.98 -3.47 3.58
CA LYS A 82 -14.08 -3.21 2.62
C LYS A 82 -13.62 -2.78 1.22
N ALA A 83 -12.32 -2.67 0.96
CA ALA A 83 -11.84 -2.19 -0.35
C ALA A 83 -11.90 -3.23 -1.48
N PHE A 84 -12.01 -4.53 -1.17
CA PHE A 84 -12.10 -5.60 -2.18
C PHE A 84 -13.49 -6.18 -2.40
N VAL A 85 -14.50 -5.70 -1.66
CA VAL A 85 -15.88 -5.97 -2.05
C VAL A 85 -16.28 -4.89 -3.04
N ALA A 86 -16.21 -5.20 -4.33
CA ALA A 86 -16.98 -4.48 -5.32
C ALA A 86 -18.46 -4.67 -4.98
N LYS A 87 -18.99 -3.88 -4.04
CA LYS A 87 -20.43 -3.67 -3.94
C LYS A 87 -20.81 -3.17 -5.31
N LYS A 88 -21.49 -4.03 -6.06
CA LYS A 88 -22.12 -3.69 -7.34
C LYS A 88 -23.22 -2.69 -7.00
N ASN A 89 -22.83 -1.45 -6.70
CA ASN A 89 -23.74 -0.34 -6.80
C ASN A 89 -23.99 -0.21 -8.30
N TYR A 90 -25.04 -0.89 -8.74
CA TYR A 90 -25.89 -0.48 -9.85
C TYR A 90 -26.51 0.88 -9.50
N ASP A 91 -25.67 1.85 -9.15
CA ASP A 91 -26.03 3.23 -9.03
C ASP A 91 -26.39 3.65 -10.44
N LYS A 92 -27.71 3.59 -10.63
CA LYS A 92 -28.54 4.18 -11.66
C LYS A 92 -28.31 5.69 -11.70
N ARG A 93 -27.05 6.15 -11.78
CA ARG A 93 -26.69 7.50 -12.20
C ARG A 93 -27.07 7.56 -13.66
N ARG A 94 -28.37 7.74 -13.87
CA ARG A 94 -28.96 8.05 -15.18
C ARG A 94 -28.10 9.15 -15.76
N PHE A 95 -27.65 8.95 -16.99
CA PHE A 95 -26.84 9.93 -17.66
C PHE A 95 -27.69 11.20 -17.85
N ASN A 96 -27.43 12.19 -17.00
CA ASN A 96 -28.13 13.48 -17.01
C ASN A 96 -27.60 14.42 -18.11
N GLY A 97 -26.54 14.02 -18.82
CA GLY A 97 -26.04 14.73 -19.99
C GLY A 97 -26.97 14.55 -21.20
N LYS A 98 -26.90 15.49 -22.14
CA LYS A 98 -27.53 15.34 -23.46
C LYS A 98 -26.68 14.41 -24.32
N CYS A 99 -27.30 13.42 -24.95
CA CYS A 99 -26.63 12.60 -25.95
C CYS A 99 -26.23 13.45 -27.17
N PHE A 100 -25.02 13.26 -27.71
CA PHE A 100 -24.50 14.05 -28.84
C PHE A 100 -25.36 13.91 -30.12
N TYR A 101 -25.82 12.70 -30.44
CA TYR A 101 -26.59 12.44 -31.67
C TYR A 101 -28.05 12.87 -31.61
N ARG A 102 -28.69 12.81 -30.42
CA ARG A 102 -30.13 13.06 -30.25
C ARG A 102 -30.42 14.37 -29.51
N LYS A 103 -29.41 14.97 -28.86
CA LYS A 103 -29.48 16.14 -27.97
C LYS A 103 -30.52 16.03 -26.84
N LYS A 104 -31.05 14.82 -26.59
CA LYS A 104 -31.97 14.49 -25.49
C LYS A 104 -31.17 13.93 -24.31
N THR A 105 -31.60 14.28 -23.10
CA THR A 105 -31.08 13.70 -21.86
C THR A 105 -31.62 12.29 -21.64
N GLY A 106 -30.96 11.49 -20.81
CA GLY A 106 -31.48 10.21 -20.33
C GLY A 106 -30.84 8.94 -20.92
N HIS A 107 -29.93 9.04 -21.88
CA HIS A 107 -29.13 7.89 -22.35
C HIS A 107 -27.74 8.33 -22.80
N LYS A 108 -26.74 7.46 -22.63
CA LYS A 108 -25.37 7.73 -23.09
C LYS A 108 -25.30 7.61 -24.62
N GLU A 109 -24.30 8.26 -25.20
CA GLU A 109 -24.04 8.17 -26.65
C GLU A 109 -23.88 6.71 -27.11
N THR A 110 -23.26 5.87 -26.28
CA THR A 110 -23.04 4.44 -26.54
C THR A 110 -24.32 3.63 -26.67
N GLU A 111 -25.39 4.08 -26.04
CA GLU A 111 -26.71 3.45 -25.99
C GLU A 111 -27.71 4.11 -26.96
N CYS A 112 -27.26 5.10 -27.76
CA CYS A 112 -28.14 5.82 -28.67
C CYS A 112 -28.44 4.99 -29.91
N ALA A 113 -29.72 4.74 -30.19
CA ALA A 113 -30.15 4.01 -31.39
C ALA A 113 -29.75 4.68 -32.73
N ARG A 114 -29.37 5.97 -32.72
CA ARG A 114 -28.83 6.67 -33.91
C ARG A 114 -27.32 6.49 -34.09
N ARG A 115 -26.64 5.88 -33.12
CA ARG A 115 -25.24 5.52 -33.25
C ARG A 115 -25.17 4.38 -34.27
N GLY A 116 -24.60 4.65 -35.45
CA GLY A 116 -24.26 3.61 -36.40
C GLY A 116 -23.26 2.61 -35.78
N PRO A 117 -23.15 1.37 -36.31
CA PRO A 117 -22.20 0.40 -35.82
C PRO A 117 -20.79 0.98 -35.86
N THR A 118 -20.19 1.19 -34.70
CA THR A 118 -18.83 1.73 -34.62
C THR A 118 -17.86 0.64 -35.04
N LYS A 119 -17.17 0.82 -36.17
CA LYS A 119 -16.08 -0.06 -36.62
C LYS A 119 -14.85 -0.07 -35.69
N ASN A 120 -14.88 0.67 -34.58
CA ASN A 120 -13.76 0.88 -33.67
C ASN A 120 -14.17 0.64 -32.20
N ALA A 121 -14.68 -0.54 -31.88
CA ALA A 121 -14.76 -1.02 -30.50
C ALA A 121 -13.37 -1.52 -30.06
N GLY A 122 -12.43 -0.60 -29.81
CA GLY A 122 -11.08 -1.00 -29.44
C GLY A 122 -10.00 0.08 -29.42
N LYS A 123 -10.32 1.35 -29.12
CA LYS A 123 -9.28 2.35 -28.83
C LYS A 123 -9.63 3.08 -27.54
N SER A 124 -8.97 2.66 -26.45
CA SER A 124 -8.85 3.43 -25.23
C SER A 124 -8.35 4.83 -25.59
N ARG A 125 -9.17 5.86 -25.34
CA ARG A 125 -8.76 7.25 -25.50
C ARG A 125 -7.65 7.53 -24.50
N GLU A 126 -6.47 7.76 -25.06
CA GLU A 126 -5.30 8.38 -24.47
C GLU A 126 -5.73 9.56 -23.58
N ARG A 127 -5.37 9.50 -22.28
CA ARG A 127 -5.66 10.57 -21.34
C ARG A 127 -4.88 11.80 -21.77
N HIS A 128 -5.59 12.91 -22.00
CA HIS A 128 -4.94 14.21 -22.13
C HIS A 128 -4.09 14.48 -20.89
N PRO A 129 -2.79 14.80 -21.03
CA PRO A 129 -1.94 15.13 -19.89
C PRO A 129 -2.44 16.42 -19.25
N THR A 130 -2.67 16.38 -17.93
CA THR A 130 -2.95 17.59 -17.15
C THR A 130 -1.71 18.47 -17.10
N THR A 131 -1.90 19.76 -16.80
CA THR A 131 -0.88 20.82 -16.86
C THR A 131 0.41 20.49 -16.05
N ARG A 132 0.31 19.62 -15.05
CA ARG A 132 1.46 19.14 -14.23
C ARG A 132 2.43 18.24 -15.01
N SER A 133 1.95 17.48 -15.99
CA SER A 133 2.80 16.62 -16.84
C SER A 133 3.62 17.39 -17.88
N ARG A 134 3.23 18.61 -18.27
CA ARG A 134 4.00 19.43 -19.23
C ARG A 134 5.30 19.99 -18.64
N LEU A 135 5.35 20.21 -17.32
CA LEU A 135 6.55 20.71 -16.63
C LEU A 135 7.67 19.66 -16.58
N ARG A 136 7.33 18.37 -16.42
CA ARG A 136 8.34 17.29 -16.36
C ARG A 136 9.04 17.05 -17.71
N VAL A 137 8.33 17.21 -18.84
CA VAL A 137 8.93 17.04 -20.18
C VAL A 137 9.87 18.20 -20.55
N ARG A 138 9.59 19.42 -20.05
CA ARG A 138 10.46 20.58 -20.29
C ARG A 138 11.82 20.49 -19.57
N TRP A 139 11.88 19.91 -18.37
CA TRP A 139 13.15 19.75 -17.66
C TRP A 139 14.10 18.76 -18.35
N ALA A 140 13.58 17.67 -18.93
CA ALA A 140 14.41 16.67 -19.60
C ALA A 140 15.00 17.14 -20.96
N LYS A 141 14.57 18.28 -21.50
CA LYS A 141 15.03 18.81 -22.80
C LYS A 141 15.98 20.02 -22.67
N LEU A 142 16.31 20.42 -21.44
CA LEU A 142 17.25 21.49 -21.11
C LEU A 142 18.53 20.96 -20.45
N SER A 143 18.73 19.65 -20.41
CA SER A 143 19.89 18.99 -19.78
C SER A 143 20.60 17.98 -20.72
N CYS A 144 20.53 18.21 -22.03
CA CYS A 144 21.42 17.59 -23.03
C CYS A 144 21.98 18.68 -23.92
#